data_AF-A0A957NVL0-F1
#
_entry.id   AF-A0A957NVL0-F1
#
_cell.length_a   1.000
_cell.length_b   1.000
_cell.length_c   1.000
_cell.angle_alpha   90.00
_cell.angle_beta   90.00
_cell.angle_gamma   90.00
#
_symmetry.space_group_name_H-M   'P 1'
#
loop_
_entity.id
_entity.type
_entity.pdbx_description
1 polymer ?
#
loop_
_entity_poly.entity_id
_entity_poly.type
_entity_poly.pdbx_seq_one_letter_code
_entity_poly.pdbx_strand_id
1 'polypeptide(L)'
;KTLYPSDQDLLQQWVDPLQRQTLLQALAERGIDLDELRATAQQPDADPFDLLCHLAFNGPLYTRAQRAERLQRNQPDFFERYGPEARSILSAMVEKYTDYGLTQFAFPDILKVAPIADYGNVMEIAGHFGGAQQLRDAVDELQALL
;
A
#
# COMPACT_ATOMS: atom_id res chain seq x y z
N LYS A 1 3.36 19.71 19.30
CA LYS A 1 3.45 18.33 19.85
C LYS A 1 3.90 17.45 18.70
N THR A 2 5.07 16.84 18.77
CA THR A 2 5.57 15.91 17.75
C THR A 2 4.71 14.65 17.76
N LEU A 3 4.19 14.22 16.60
CA LEU A 3 3.37 13.00 16.50
C LEU A 3 4.25 11.75 16.53
N TYR A 4 5.35 11.76 15.79
CA TYR A 4 6.31 10.65 15.68
C TYR A 4 7.74 11.18 15.81
N PRO A 5 8.58 10.60 16.69
CA PRO A 5 9.93 11.10 16.91
C PRO A 5 10.95 10.63 15.86
N SER A 6 10.63 9.60 15.06
CA SER A 6 11.49 9.11 13.98
C SER A 6 10.69 8.55 12.80
N ASP A 7 11.39 8.33 11.68
CA ASP A 7 10.91 7.59 10.51
C ASP A 7 10.56 6.14 10.84
N GLN A 8 11.30 5.50 11.74
CA GLN A 8 11.02 4.14 12.21
C GLN A 8 9.69 4.06 12.97
N ASP A 9 9.39 5.02 13.85
CA ASP A 9 8.11 5.05 14.57
C ASP A 9 6.94 5.26 13.61
N LEU A 10 7.12 6.12 12.60
CA LEU A 10 6.13 6.33 11.55
C LEU A 10 5.93 5.04 10.73
N LEU A 11 7.01 4.34 10.39
CA LEU A 11 6.96 3.08 9.65
C LEU A 11 6.18 2.00 10.42
N GLN A 12 6.40 1.87 11.73
CA GLN A 12 5.68 0.88 12.55
C GLN A 12 4.16 1.11 12.54
N GLN A 13 3.71 2.36 12.55
CA GLN A 13 2.29 2.68 12.39
C GLN A 13 1.82 2.51 10.94
N TRP A 14 2.70 2.79 9.97
CA TRP A 14 2.36 2.72 8.56
C TRP A 14 2.15 1.29 8.08
N VAL A 15 2.94 0.32 8.52
CA VAL A 15 2.85 -1.07 8.01
C VAL A 15 1.56 -1.78 8.41
N ASP A 16 0.92 -1.39 9.51
CA ASP A 16 -0.37 -1.92 9.95
C ASP A 16 -1.51 -1.07 9.36
N PRO A 17 -2.40 -1.63 8.53
CA PRO A 17 -3.49 -0.87 7.90
C PRO A 17 -4.42 -0.13 8.87
N LEU A 18 -4.68 -0.69 10.06
CA LEU A 18 -5.54 -0.07 11.08
C LEU A 18 -4.82 1.12 11.74
N GLN A 19 -3.54 0.95 12.06
CA GLN A 19 -2.71 2.02 12.61
C GLN A 19 -2.47 3.12 11.58
N ARG A 20 -2.25 2.75 10.32
CA ARG A 20 -2.14 3.68 9.17
C ARG A 20 -3.40 4.51 9.03
N GLN A 21 -4.58 3.90 9.08
CA GLN A 21 -5.84 4.66 9.02
C GLN A 21 -5.97 5.64 10.19
N THR A 22 -5.60 5.21 11.41
CA THR A 22 -5.60 6.07 12.60
C THR A 22 -4.63 7.25 12.45
N LEU A 23 -3.43 7.00 11.92
CA LEU A 23 -2.44 8.02 11.59
C LEU A 23 -2.99 9.02 10.57
N LEU A 24 -3.57 8.55 9.46
CA LEU A 24 -4.13 9.40 8.42
C LEU A 24 -5.27 10.28 8.95
N GLN A 25 -6.13 9.71 9.80
CA GLN A 25 -7.18 10.48 10.47
C GLN A 25 -6.59 11.54 11.40
N ALA A 26 -5.57 11.21 12.20
CA ALA A 26 -4.92 12.16 13.10
C ALA A 26 -4.22 13.31 12.34
N LEU A 27 -3.71 13.05 11.14
CA LEU A 27 -3.18 14.08 10.22
C LEU A 27 -4.30 14.96 9.68
N ALA A 28 -5.40 14.37 9.20
CA ALA A 28 -6.56 15.10 8.69
C ALA A 28 -7.20 16.01 9.75
N GLU A 29 -7.32 15.55 11.00
CA GLU A 29 -7.79 16.34 12.15
C GLU A 29 -6.92 17.58 12.44
N ARG A 30 -5.68 17.60 11.94
CA ARG A 30 -4.74 18.73 12.04
C ARG A 30 -4.69 19.58 10.77
N GLY A 31 -5.58 19.31 9.80
CA GLY A 31 -5.62 19.99 8.50
C GLY A 31 -4.49 19.55 7.57
N ILE A 32 -3.92 18.36 7.78
CA ILE A 32 -2.91 17.78 6.89
C ILE A 32 -3.60 16.78 5.97
N ASP A 33 -3.87 17.23 4.75
CA ASP A 33 -4.35 16.38 3.66
C ASP A 33 -3.18 15.98 2.75
N LEU A 34 -3.01 14.68 2.51
CA LEU A 34 -1.88 14.17 1.72
C LEU A 34 -1.98 14.51 0.23
N ASP A 35 -3.18 14.66 -0.30
CA ASP A 35 -3.39 15.04 -1.70
C ASP A 35 -3.03 16.51 -1.89
N GLU A 36 -3.45 17.37 -0.95
CA GLU A 36 -3.07 18.78 -0.93
C GLU A 36 -1.56 18.97 -0.71
N LEU A 37 -0.95 18.17 0.18
CA LEU A 37 0.49 18.20 0.39
C LEU A 37 1.27 17.83 -0.87
N ARG A 38 0.85 16.76 -1.58
CA ARG A 38 1.47 16.37 -2.85
C ARG A 38 1.38 17.46 -3.90
N ALA A 39 0.21 18.07 -4.04
CA ALA A 39 -0.01 19.16 -4.97
C ALA A 39 0.86 20.38 -4.64
N THR A 40 0.92 20.77 -3.37
CA THR A 40 1.69 21.92 -2.89
C THR A 40 3.19 21.69 -3.02
N ALA A 41 3.66 20.48 -2.75
CA ALA A 41 5.06 20.09 -2.92
C ALA A 41 5.46 19.89 -4.39
N GLN A 42 4.52 19.97 -5.34
CA GLN A 42 4.72 19.64 -6.76
C GLN A 42 5.20 18.20 -6.97
N GLN A 43 4.67 17.25 -6.17
CA GLN A 43 5.04 15.83 -6.16
C GLN A 43 3.78 14.94 -6.28
N PRO A 44 3.03 14.99 -7.40
CA PRO A 44 1.76 14.28 -7.54
C PRO A 44 1.90 12.74 -7.48
N ASP A 45 3.06 12.23 -7.89
CA ASP A 45 3.32 10.80 -7.96
C ASP A 45 4.02 10.23 -6.73
N ALA A 46 4.38 11.09 -5.77
CA ALA A 46 5.03 10.66 -4.53
C ALA A 46 4.18 9.63 -3.80
N ASP A 47 4.86 8.62 -3.27
CA ASP A 47 4.28 7.71 -2.31
C ASP A 47 3.89 8.47 -1.02
N PRO A 48 2.67 8.25 -0.49
CA PRO A 48 2.22 8.86 0.75
C PRO A 48 3.17 8.73 1.95
N PHE A 49 3.80 7.56 2.15
CA PHE A 49 4.74 7.37 3.26
C PHE A 49 6.04 8.12 3.02
N ASP A 50 6.62 7.96 1.82
CA ASP A 50 7.87 8.63 1.48
C ASP A 50 7.71 10.16 1.51
N LEU A 51 6.55 10.70 1.14
CA LEU A 51 6.26 12.13 1.28
C LEU A 51 6.29 12.58 2.75
N LEU A 52 5.64 11.83 3.64
CA LEU A 52 5.65 12.13 5.07
C LEU A 52 7.08 12.05 5.63
N CYS A 53 7.84 11.01 5.26
CA CYS A 53 9.23 10.85 5.66
C CYS A 53 10.13 11.97 5.13
N HIS A 54 9.92 12.39 3.88
CA HIS A 54 10.66 13.49 3.26
C HIS A 54 10.41 14.81 3.99
N LEU A 55 9.14 15.15 4.26
CA LEU A 55 8.76 16.40 4.91
C LEU A 55 9.12 16.45 6.40
N ALA A 56 8.97 15.34 7.12
CA ALA A 56 9.20 15.30 8.57
C ALA A 56 10.66 15.03 8.94
N PHE A 57 11.38 14.24 8.13
CA PHE A 57 12.68 13.67 8.50
C PHE A 57 13.78 13.86 7.43
N ASN A 58 13.52 14.60 6.35
CA ASN A 58 14.43 14.72 5.19
C ASN A 58 14.80 13.35 4.59
N GLY A 59 13.88 12.39 4.66
CA GLY A 59 14.04 11.08 4.05
C GLY A 59 14.04 11.13 2.51
N PRO A 60 14.42 10.01 1.86
CA PRO A 60 14.30 9.90 0.41
C PRO A 60 12.83 9.94 0.00
N LEU A 61 12.56 10.57 -1.15
CA LEU A 61 11.22 10.65 -1.74
C LEU A 61 11.15 9.72 -2.96
N TYR A 62 10.30 8.70 -2.92
CA TYR A 62 10.03 7.85 -4.06
C TYR A 62 8.62 8.03 -4.58
N THR A 63 8.45 7.75 -5.87
CA THR A 63 7.12 7.65 -6.47
C THR A 63 6.49 6.29 -6.16
N ARG A 64 5.17 6.21 -6.26
CA ARG A 64 4.44 4.94 -6.14
C ARG A 64 4.97 3.89 -7.13
N ALA A 65 5.28 4.31 -8.37
CA ALA A 65 5.90 3.45 -9.37
C ALA A 65 7.28 2.91 -8.94
N GLN A 66 8.13 3.76 -8.36
CA GLN A 66 9.44 3.33 -7.84
C GLN A 66 9.32 2.37 -6.66
N ARG A 67 8.33 2.56 -5.77
CA ARG A 67 8.04 1.61 -4.69
C ARG A 67 7.58 0.26 -5.23
N ALA A 68 6.65 0.25 -6.17
CA ALA A 68 6.18 -0.96 -6.85
C ALA A 68 7.34 -1.71 -7.54
N GLU A 69 8.20 -1.01 -8.27
CA GLU A 69 9.37 -1.62 -8.93
C GLU A 69 10.34 -2.22 -7.91
N ARG A 70 10.61 -1.51 -6.81
CA ARG A 70 11.49 -2.00 -5.73
C ARG A 70 10.91 -3.22 -5.04
N LEU A 71 9.61 -3.24 -4.79
CA LEU A 71 8.93 -4.40 -4.25
C LEU A 71 9.12 -5.62 -5.16
N GLN A 72 8.80 -5.47 -6.45
CA GLN A 72 8.95 -6.57 -7.41
C GLN A 72 10.39 -7.04 -7.55
N ARG A 73 11.36 -6.13 -7.52
CA ARG A 73 12.78 -6.46 -7.69
C ARG A 73 13.43 -7.05 -6.44
N ASN A 74 13.06 -6.56 -5.25
CA ASN A 74 13.77 -6.86 -4.01
C ASN A 74 13.04 -7.90 -3.14
N GLN A 75 11.78 -8.24 -3.44
CA GLN A 75 11.01 -9.24 -2.70
C GLN A 75 10.49 -10.37 -3.62
N PRO A 76 11.34 -11.02 -4.45
CA PRO A 76 10.88 -12.12 -5.30
C PRO A 76 10.31 -13.29 -4.48
N ASP A 77 10.92 -13.56 -3.32
CA ASP A 77 10.50 -14.63 -2.40
C ASP A 77 9.04 -14.46 -1.94
N PHE A 78 8.55 -13.22 -1.78
CA PHE A 78 7.17 -12.95 -1.40
C PHE A 78 6.19 -13.54 -2.43
N PHE A 79 6.43 -13.27 -3.71
CA PHE A 79 5.59 -13.69 -4.84
C PHE A 79 5.76 -15.18 -5.16
N GLU A 80 6.95 -15.74 -4.93
CA GLU A 80 7.26 -17.13 -5.23
C GLU A 80 6.53 -18.15 -4.35
N ARG A 81 6.09 -17.72 -3.15
CA ARG A 81 5.25 -18.55 -2.25
C ARG A 81 3.86 -18.84 -2.82
N TYR A 82 3.41 -18.08 -3.81
CA TYR A 82 2.08 -18.19 -4.39
C TYR A 82 2.11 -18.85 -5.79
N GLY A 83 1.03 -19.58 -6.09
CA GLY A 83 0.77 -20.14 -7.42
C GLY A 83 0.57 -19.05 -8.48
N PRO A 84 0.56 -19.41 -9.77
CA PRO A 84 0.58 -18.44 -10.86
C PRO A 84 -0.60 -17.47 -10.83
N GLU A 85 -1.82 -17.93 -10.55
CA GLU A 85 -3.01 -17.07 -10.47
C GLU A 85 -2.93 -16.09 -9.30
N ALA A 86 -2.62 -16.57 -8.09
CA ALA A 86 -2.45 -15.71 -6.91
C ALA A 86 -1.32 -14.69 -7.10
N ARG A 87 -0.22 -15.10 -7.74
CA ARG A 87 0.87 -14.19 -8.08
C ARG A 87 0.43 -13.11 -9.05
N SER A 88 -0.32 -13.46 -10.11
CA SER A 88 -0.87 -12.47 -11.05
C SER A 88 -1.82 -11.50 -10.36
N ILE A 89 -2.64 -11.97 -9.41
CA ILE A 89 -3.52 -11.11 -8.61
C ILE A 89 -2.70 -10.13 -7.76
N LEU A 90 -1.65 -10.60 -7.08
CA LEU A 90 -0.74 -9.73 -6.31
C LEU A 90 -0.04 -8.70 -7.19
N SER A 91 0.43 -9.10 -8.39
CA SER A 91 1.03 -8.17 -9.35
C SER A 91 0.03 -7.12 -9.82
N ALA A 92 -1.20 -7.53 -10.14
CA ALA A 92 -2.27 -6.60 -10.52
C ALA A 92 -2.61 -5.63 -9.38
N MET A 93 -2.57 -6.07 -8.12
CA MET A 93 -2.70 -5.18 -6.97
C MET A 93 -1.56 -4.15 -6.96
N VAL A 94 -0.30 -4.57 -7.07
CA VAL A 94 0.85 -3.64 -7.12
C VAL A 94 0.71 -2.58 -8.21
N GLU A 95 0.26 -2.97 -9.41
CA GLU A 95 -0.03 -2.03 -10.50
C GLU A 95 -1.15 -1.06 -10.14
N LYS A 96 -2.21 -1.50 -9.45
CA LYS A 96 -3.27 -0.59 -9.00
C LYS A 96 -2.81 0.42 -7.96
N TYR A 97 -1.86 0.03 -7.10
CA TYR A 97 -1.25 0.97 -6.18
C TYR A 97 -0.52 2.10 -6.92
N THR A 98 0.14 1.82 -8.06
CA THR A 98 0.82 2.89 -8.81
C THR A 98 -0.15 3.93 -9.35
N ASP A 99 -1.32 3.49 -9.82
CA ASP A 99 -2.33 4.37 -10.40
C ASP A 99 -3.09 5.16 -9.33
N TYR A 100 -3.62 4.47 -8.32
CA TYR A 100 -4.63 5.03 -7.40
C TYR A 100 -4.13 5.21 -5.96
N GLY A 101 -2.92 4.76 -5.64
CA GLY A 101 -2.37 4.82 -4.29
C GLY A 101 -3.14 3.93 -3.31
N LEU A 102 -2.99 4.22 -2.02
CA LEU A 102 -3.55 3.38 -0.95
C LEU A 102 -5.07 3.51 -0.78
N THR A 103 -5.69 4.57 -1.31
CA THR A 103 -7.13 4.85 -1.13
C THR A 103 -8.02 3.80 -1.78
N GLN A 104 -7.64 3.27 -2.95
CA GLN A 104 -8.33 2.16 -3.61
C GLN A 104 -7.79 0.78 -3.22
N PHE A 105 -6.75 0.74 -2.39
CA PHE A 105 -6.11 -0.49 -1.94
C PHE A 105 -6.77 -1.10 -0.69
N ALA A 106 -7.89 -0.53 -0.23
CA ALA A 106 -8.59 -1.02 0.94
C ALA A 106 -9.19 -2.40 0.70
N PHE A 107 -8.92 -3.35 1.59
CA PHE A 107 -9.58 -4.65 1.60
C PHE A 107 -10.98 -4.52 2.23
N PRO A 108 -12.03 -5.15 1.67
CA PRO A 108 -12.03 -6.08 0.53
C PRO A 108 -12.28 -5.42 -0.84
N ASP A 109 -12.37 -4.09 -0.92
CA ASP A 109 -12.81 -3.40 -2.14
C ASP A 109 -11.81 -3.49 -3.30
N ILE A 110 -10.52 -3.63 -3.00
CA ILE A 110 -9.47 -3.90 -4.00
C ILE A 110 -9.79 -5.15 -4.86
N LEU A 111 -10.50 -6.14 -4.31
CA LEU A 111 -10.86 -7.38 -5.01
C LEU A 111 -11.92 -7.16 -6.10
N LYS A 112 -12.63 -6.04 -6.06
CA LYS A 112 -13.70 -5.70 -7.02
C LYS A 112 -13.20 -4.84 -8.18
N VAL A 113 -11.90 -4.52 -8.21
CA VAL A 113 -11.30 -3.63 -9.22
C VAL A 113 -10.74 -4.47 -10.36
N ALA A 114 -11.06 -4.15 -11.62
CA ALA A 114 -10.46 -4.82 -12.77
C ALA A 114 -8.94 -4.50 -12.87
N PRO A 115 -8.05 -5.47 -13.15
CA PRO A 115 -8.36 -6.83 -13.60
C PRO A 115 -8.49 -7.86 -12.47
N ILE A 116 -8.39 -7.48 -11.21
CA ILE A 116 -8.49 -8.42 -10.07
C ILE A 116 -9.86 -9.09 -10.04
N ALA A 117 -10.93 -8.33 -10.32
CA ALA A 117 -12.28 -8.86 -10.42
C ALA A 117 -12.47 -9.89 -11.57
N ASP A 118 -11.56 -9.93 -12.56
CA ASP A 118 -11.63 -10.87 -13.67
C ASP A 118 -11.19 -12.28 -13.26
N TYR A 119 -10.55 -12.42 -12.09
CA TYR A 119 -10.19 -13.71 -11.49
C TYR A 119 -11.36 -14.39 -10.75
N GLY A 120 -12.55 -13.79 -10.78
CA GLY A 120 -13.77 -14.35 -10.22
C GLY A 120 -14.30 -13.57 -9.03
N ASN A 121 -15.27 -14.16 -8.33
CA ASN A 121 -15.82 -13.59 -7.12
C ASN A 121 -14.83 -13.72 -5.94
N VAL A 122 -15.11 -13.04 -4.83
CA VAL A 122 -14.23 -13.00 -3.64
C VAL A 122 -13.85 -14.40 -3.13
N MET A 123 -14.76 -15.39 -3.20
CA MET A 123 -14.47 -16.76 -2.76
C MET A 123 -13.56 -17.51 -3.72
N GLU A 124 -13.71 -17.29 -5.03
CA GLU A 124 -12.85 -17.86 -6.05
C GLU A 124 -11.43 -17.28 -5.94
N ILE A 125 -11.33 -15.95 -5.81
CA ILE A 125 -10.06 -15.26 -5.55
C ILE A 125 -9.39 -15.82 -4.29
N ALA A 126 -10.12 -15.93 -3.18
CA ALA A 126 -9.60 -16.51 -1.95
C ALA A 126 -9.10 -17.95 -2.12
N GLY A 127 -9.74 -18.74 -3.00
CA GLY A 127 -9.32 -20.10 -3.34
C GLY A 127 -7.88 -20.17 -3.87
N HIS A 128 -7.44 -19.18 -4.66
CA HIS A 128 -6.06 -19.14 -5.18
C HIS A 128 -5.00 -18.94 -4.10
N PHE A 129 -5.38 -18.42 -2.93
CA PHE A 129 -4.49 -18.19 -1.79
C PHE A 129 -4.59 -19.29 -0.72
N GLY A 130 -5.52 -20.23 -0.86
CA GLY A 130 -5.78 -21.27 0.14
C GLY A 130 -6.88 -20.93 1.15
N GLY A 131 -7.60 -19.82 0.96
CA GLY A 131 -8.72 -19.41 1.80
C GLY A 131 -8.76 -17.90 2.04
N ALA A 132 -9.87 -17.44 2.63
CA ALA A 132 -10.10 -16.01 2.88
C ALA A 132 -9.07 -15.41 3.85
N GLN A 133 -8.63 -16.20 4.85
CA GLN A 133 -7.61 -15.75 5.80
C GLN A 133 -6.25 -15.60 5.11
N GLN A 134 -5.84 -16.59 4.31
CA GLN A 134 -4.56 -16.54 3.58
C GLN A 134 -4.53 -15.41 2.55
N LEU A 135 -5.66 -15.14 1.87
CA LEU A 135 -5.79 -13.97 1.01
C LEU A 135 -5.60 -12.67 1.80
N ARG A 136 -6.24 -12.55 2.96
CA ARG A 136 -6.10 -11.37 3.81
C ARG A 136 -4.66 -11.17 4.26
N ASP A 137 -4.03 -12.23 4.76
CA ASP A 137 -2.64 -12.19 5.22
C ASP A 137 -1.69 -11.79 4.07
N ALA A 138 -1.91 -12.31 2.86
CA ALA A 138 -1.14 -11.96 1.67
C ALA A 138 -1.28 -10.49 1.28
N VAL A 139 -2.51 -9.94 1.37
CA VAL A 139 -2.79 -8.53 1.05
C VAL A 139 -2.23 -7.59 2.12
N ASP A 140 -2.32 -7.97 3.41
CA ASP A 140 -1.76 -7.20 4.52
C ASP A 140 -0.22 -7.18 4.44
N GLU A 141 0.42 -8.31 4.14
CA GLU A 141 1.87 -8.37 3.90
C GLU A 141 2.27 -7.56 2.66
N LEU A 142 1.51 -7.63 1.58
CA LEU A 142 1.74 -6.80 0.39
C LEU A 142 1.73 -5.30 0.72
N GLN A 143 0.75 -4.86 1.52
CA GLN A 143 0.62 -3.47 1.95
C GLN A 143 1.72 -3.03 2.92
N ALA A 144 2.32 -3.95 3.67
CA ALA A 144 3.44 -3.66 4.57
C ALA A 144 4.77 -3.52 3.80
N LEU A 145 4.89 -4.19 2.64
CA LEU A 145 6.05 -4.08 1.76
C LEU A 145 5.97 -2.85 0.83
N LEU A 146 4.75 -2.38 0.54
CA LEU A 146 4.45 -1.12 -0.17
C LEU A 146 4.57 0.13 0.70
#